data_AF-A0A7X9ZPI6-F1
#
_entry.id   AF-A0A7X9ZPI6-F1
#
_cell.length_a   1.000
_cell.length_b   1.000
_cell.length_c   1.000
_cell.angle_alpha   90.00
_cell.angle_beta   90.00
_cell.angle_gamma   90.00
#
_symmetry.space_group_name_H-M   'P 1'
#
loop_
_entity.id
_entity.type
_entity.pdbx_description
1 polymer ?
#
loop_
_entity_poly.entity_id
_entity_poly.type
_entity_poly.pdbx_seq_one_letter_code
_entity_poly.pdbx_strand_id
1 'polypeptide(L)'
;MVRTIALASGLLLALGVAACSDPAAKAKADADARAAKVAKAEQRETAAKVARNVKCLSALRWQSAALGSAGIGPVKLYTDHYRDELAKVIGDTTIAADPPAPALNKASVDAYLDWAYPEDVKTLFTAGKDADGDGTVSGKERSAQGFSTVLACIQFVAEMGKGPLAGKDKVGRMYRIQDLRTRLRDKDA
;
A
#
# COMPACT_ATOMS: atom_id res chain seq x y z
N MET A 1 -4.04 -23.01 -34.44
CA MET A 1 -3.84 -22.06 -35.56
C MET A 1 -2.77 -21.05 -35.15
N VAL A 2 -1.97 -20.56 -36.10
CA VAL A 2 -0.85 -19.63 -35.86
C VAL A 2 -1.05 -18.37 -36.69
N ARG A 3 -0.89 -17.18 -36.08
CA ARG A 3 -0.23 -15.94 -36.57
C ARG A 3 -0.69 -14.73 -35.71
N THR A 4 0.19 -14.05 -34.96
CA THR A 4 1.06 -12.90 -35.36
C THR A 4 0.23 -11.70 -35.86
N ILE A 5 0.22 -10.54 -35.20
CA ILE A 5 1.15 -9.38 -35.32
C ILE A 5 0.68 -8.32 -34.29
N ALA A 6 1.47 -7.46 -33.64
CA ALA A 6 2.91 -7.43 -33.28
C ALA A 6 3.14 -6.29 -32.24
N LEU A 7 4.34 -6.19 -31.63
CA LEU A 7 4.76 -5.06 -30.77
C LEU A 7 6.06 -4.45 -31.31
N ALA A 8 5.94 -3.35 -32.05
CA ALA A 8 7.07 -2.65 -32.65
C ALA A 8 7.52 -1.48 -31.75
N SER A 9 8.49 -1.74 -30.87
CA SER A 9 9.23 -0.70 -30.14
C SER A 9 10.67 -1.13 -29.87
N GLY A 10 11.56 -0.88 -30.85
CA GLY A 10 12.94 -0.51 -30.56
C GLY A 10 13.90 -1.55 -29.97
N LEU A 11 13.80 -2.83 -30.32
CA LEU A 11 14.85 -3.82 -30.00
C LEU A 11 15.80 -4.07 -31.18
N LEU A 12 16.50 -3.01 -31.62
CA LEU A 12 17.57 -3.10 -32.63
C LEU A 12 18.81 -2.36 -32.12
N LEU A 13 19.73 -3.12 -31.52
CA LEU A 13 21.18 -2.95 -31.64
C LEU A 13 21.93 -4.09 -30.92
N ALA A 14 21.63 -5.32 -31.34
CA ALA A 14 22.60 -6.42 -31.23
C ALA A 14 23.68 -6.23 -32.31
N LEU A 15 24.47 -5.17 -32.21
CA LEU A 15 25.70 -5.05 -33.01
C LEU A 15 26.78 -5.95 -32.40
N GLY A 16 27.52 -6.61 -33.28
CA GLY A 16 28.35 -7.76 -32.94
C GLY A 16 29.33 -7.56 -31.78
N VAL A 17 29.52 -8.63 -31.03
CA VAL A 17 30.61 -8.79 -30.06
C VAL A 17 31.94 -8.94 -30.84
N ALA A 18 32.39 -7.84 -31.46
CA ALA A 18 33.80 -7.65 -31.74
C ALA A 18 34.42 -7.09 -30.46
N ALA A 19 35.38 -7.83 -29.89
CA ALA A 19 36.00 -7.49 -28.62
C ALA A 19 36.97 -6.30 -28.75
N CYS A 20 36.44 -5.09 -28.93
CA CYS A 20 37.13 -3.89 -28.46
C CYS A 20 36.93 -3.81 -26.95
N SER A 21 37.94 -4.25 -26.21
CA SER A 21 38.03 -4.13 -24.75
C SER A 21 38.27 -2.67 -24.34
N ASP A 22 37.36 -1.78 -24.71
CA ASP A 22 37.39 -0.37 -24.34
C ASP A 22 36.89 -0.21 -22.90
N PRO A 23 37.76 0.16 -21.94
CA PRO A 23 37.37 0.31 -20.55
C PRO A 23 36.33 1.40 -20.34
N ALA A 24 36.30 2.43 -21.19
CA ALA A 24 35.34 3.53 -21.10
C ALA A 24 33.92 3.08 -21.52
N ALA A 25 33.81 2.28 -22.58
CA ALA A 25 32.53 1.70 -22.99
C ALA A 25 31.96 0.76 -21.91
N LYS A 26 32.82 -0.08 -21.32
CA LYS A 26 32.43 -0.95 -20.20
C LYS A 26 32.06 -0.16 -18.95
N ALA A 27 32.84 0.85 -18.56
CA ALA A 27 32.56 1.71 -17.41
C ALA A 27 31.24 2.48 -17.58
N LYS A 28 30.93 2.97 -18.79
CA LYS A 28 29.64 3.59 -19.09
C LYS A 28 28.49 2.59 -18.98
N ALA A 29 28.60 1.40 -19.55
CA ALA A 29 27.57 0.38 -19.44
C ALA A 29 27.33 -0.06 -17.97
N ASP A 30 28.39 -0.22 -17.18
CA ASP A 30 28.30 -0.55 -15.76
C ASP A 30 27.72 0.62 -14.93
N ALA A 31 27.98 1.89 -15.31
CA ALA A 31 27.37 3.06 -14.69
C ALA A 31 25.88 3.21 -15.03
N ASP A 32 25.51 3.08 -16.32
CA ASP A 32 24.12 3.14 -16.79
C ASP A 32 23.30 1.97 -16.16
N ALA A 33 23.89 0.78 -16.03
CA ALA A 33 23.27 -0.35 -15.34
C ALA A 33 23.10 -0.14 -13.83
N ARG A 34 24.02 0.59 -13.16
CA ARG A 34 23.86 1.00 -11.76
C ARG A 34 22.74 2.05 -11.62
N ALA A 35 22.72 3.06 -12.47
CA ALA A 35 21.66 4.08 -12.50
C ALA A 35 20.27 3.44 -12.72
N ALA A 36 20.15 2.52 -13.68
CA ALA A 36 18.91 1.77 -13.92
C ALA A 36 18.48 0.88 -12.73
N LYS A 37 19.43 0.35 -11.94
CA LYS A 37 19.12 -0.37 -10.70
C LYS A 37 18.62 0.56 -9.59
N VAL A 38 19.22 1.73 -9.43
CA VAL A 38 18.78 2.76 -8.46
C VAL A 38 17.37 3.24 -8.81
N ALA A 39 17.13 3.66 -10.05
CA ALA A 39 15.80 4.11 -10.49
C ALA A 39 14.71 3.02 -10.30
N LYS A 40 15.03 1.75 -10.57
CA LYS A 40 14.10 0.62 -10.28
C LYS A 40 13.87 0.40 -8.79
N ALA A 41 14.84 0.68 -7.92
CA ALA A 41 14.67 0.60 -6.48
C ALA A 41 13.77 1.74 -5.96
N GLU A 42 14.00 2.98 -6.40
CA GLU A 42 13.20 4.16 -6.06
C GLU A 42 11.74 4.02 -6.52
N GLN A 43 11.51 3.48 -7.73
CA GLN A 43 10.16 3.17 -8.22
C GLN A 43 9.45 2.13 -7.34
N ARG A 44 10.15 1.06 -6.93
CA ARG A 44 9.60 0.04 -6.03
C ARG A 44 9.29 0.59 -4.65
N GLU A 45 10.17 1.43 -4.10
CA GLU A 45 9.95 2.09 -2.81
C GLU A 45 8.75 3.03 -2.86
N THR A 46 8.61 3.81 -3.95
CA THR A 46 7.47 4.70 -4.20
C THR A 46 6.17 3.92 -4.28
N ALA A 47 6.13 2.85 -5.08
CA ALA A 47 4.97 1.96 -5.18
C ALA A 47 4.59 1.33 -3.83
N ALA A 48 5.57 0.89 -3.04
CA ALA A 48 5.33 0.34 -1.70
C ALA A 48 4.80 1.38 -0.70
N LYS A 49 5.28 2.64 -0.78
CA LYS A 49 4.75 3.75 0.04
C LYS A 49 3.30 4.08 -0.34
N VAL A 50 3.00 4.15 -1.63
CA VAL A 50 1.62 4.34 -2.15
C VAL A 50 0.70 3.24 -1.67
N ALA A 51 1.04 1.97 -1.93
CA ALA A 51 0.22 0.82 -1.56
C ALA A 51 -0.07 0.77 -0.05
N ARG A 52 0.92 1.08 0.80
CA ARG A 52 0.73 1.17 2.26
C ARG A 52 -0.25 2.28 2.64
N ASN A 53 -0.12 3.48 2.06
CA ASN A 53 -0.98 4.61 2.40
C ASN A 53 -2.43 4.38 1.93
N VAL A 54 -2.61 3.85 0.70
CA VAL A 54 -3.92 3.39 0.18
C VAL A 54 -4.53 2.36 1.11
N LYS A 55 -3.81 1.28 1.43
CA LYS A 55 -4.28 0.22 2.34
C LYS A 55 -4.69 0.77 3.71
N CYS A 56 -3.93 1.71 4.29
CA CYS A 56 -4.33 2.33 5.56
C CYS A 56 -5.56 3.22 5.45
N LEU A 57 -5.76 3.94 4.34
CA LEU A 57 -6.98 4.72 4.08
C LEU A 57 -8.20 3.81 3.94
N SER A 58 -8.08 2.74 3.16
CA SER A 58 -9.13 1.71 3.01
C SER A 58 -9.45 1.04 4.36
N ALA A 59 -8.44 0.68 5.15
CA ALA A 59 -8.63 0.05 6.46
C ALA A 59 -9.33 1.00 7.47
N LEU A 60 -8.94 2.28 7.50
CA LEU A 60 -9.58 3.29 8.36
C LEU A 60 -11.01 3.61 7.93
N ARG A 61 -11.30 3.58 6.63
CA ARG A 61 -12.67 3.71 6.08
C ARG A 61 -13.54 2.52 6.52
N TRP A 62 -13.02 1.30 6.33
CA TRP A 62 -13.68 0.03 6.67
C TRP A 62 -14.06 -0.10 8.14
N GLN A 63 -13.31 0.50 9.06
CA GLN A 63 -13.64 0.50 10.49
C GLN A 63 -14.06 1.87 11.04
N SER A 64 -14.41 2.82 10.18
CA SER A 64 -14.68 4.21 10.59
C SER A 64 -15.75 4.36 11.67
N ALA A 65 -16.86 3.59 11.58
CA ALA A 65 -17.92 3.58 12.58
C ALA A 65 -17.44 3.05 13.95
N ALA A 66 -16.85 1.86 13.97
CA ALA A 66 -16.30 1.25 15.18
C ALA A 66 -15.23 2.14 15.84
N LEU A 67 -14.31 2.70 15.04
CA LEU A 67 -13.25 3.60 15.48
C LEU A 67 -13.77 4.91 16.07
N GLY A 68 -14.84 5.48 15.50
CA GLY A 68 -15.49 6.70 16.01
C GLY A 68 -15.98 6.57 17.46
N SER A 69 -16.36 5.35 17.87
CA SER A 69 -16.78 5.04 19.25
C SER A 69 -15.65 4.58 20.18
N ALA A 70 -14.44 4.34 19.65
CA ALA A 70 -13.37 3.63 20.35
C ALA A 70 -12.47 4.49 21.26
N GLY A 71 -12.75 5.80 21.38
CA GLY A 71 -12.00 6.70 22.26
C GLY A 71 -10.57 7.04 21.79
N ILE A 72 -10.27 6.83 20.50
CA ILE A 72 -9.00 7.22 19.85
C ILE A 72 -9.01 8.65 19.29
N GLY A 73 -10.02 9.45 19.63
CA GLY A 73 -10.26 10.73 19.00
C GLY A 73 -10.79 10.59 17.56
N PRO A 74 -10.81 11.69 16.78
CA PRO A 74 -11.45 11.68 15.46
C PRO A 74 -10.71 10.78 14.47
N VAL A 75 -11.42 9.86 13.80
CA VAL A 75 -10.87 9.02 12.72
C VAL A 75 -10.21 9.88 11.63
N LYS A 76 -10.76 11.08 11.38
CA LYS A 76 -10.23 12.06 10.43
C LYS A 76 -8.74 12.37 10.65
N LEU A 77 -8.27 12.44 11.90
CA LEU A 77 -6.85 12.69 12.22
C LEU A 77 -5.91 11.64 11.62
N TYR A 78 -6.36 10.39 11.57
CA TYR A 78 -5.61 9.27 11.02
C TYR A 78 -5.68 9.26 9.49
N THR A 79 -6.87 9.49 8.91
CA THR A 79 -7.02 9.56 7.44
C THR A 79 -6.31 10.76 6.84
N ASP A 80 -6.31 11.92 7.52
CA ASP A 80 -5.59 13.11 7.07
C ASP A 80 -4.08 12.83 6.98
N HIS A 81 -3.48 12.18 7.99
CA HIS A 81 -2.07 11.78 7.94
C HIS A 81 -1.75 10.91 6.71
N TYR A 82 -2.56 9.89 6.42
CA TYR A 82 -2.30 9.04 5.26
C TYR A 82 -2.60 9.72 3.92
N ARG A 83 -3.52 10.68 3.88
CA ARG A 83 -3.73 11.55 2.70
C ARG A 83 -2.53 12.47 2.47
N ASP A 84 -2.03 13.13 3.51
CA ASP A 84 -0.82 13.97 3.45
C ASP A 84 0.38 13.16 2.93
N GLU A 85 0.62 11.99 3.51
CA GLU A 85 1.73 11.13 3.10
C GLU A 85 1.55 10.57 1.67
N LEU A 86 0.33 10.23 1.25
CA LEU A 86 0.05 9.82 -0.12
C LEU A 86 0.30 10.97 -1.12
N ALA A 87 -0.17 12.17 -0.80
CA ALA A 87 0.05 13.36 -1.63
C ALA A 87 1.54 13.74 -1.76
N LYS A 88 2.33 13.59 -0.69
CA LYS A 88 3.80 13.78 -0.72
C LYS A 88 4.50 12.73 -1.58
N VAL A 89 4.10 11.46 -1.47
CA VAL A 89 4.73 10.34 -2.20
C VAL A 89 4.40 10.38 -3.69
N ILE A 90 3.17 10.78 -4.06
CA ILE A 90 2.78 11.01 -5.45
C ILE A 90 3.52 12.24 -6.00
N GLY A 91 3.57 13.34 -5.24
CA GLY A 91 4.12 14.61 -5.72
C GLY A 91 3.35 15.09 -6.95
N ASP A 92 4.08 15.48 -8.00
CA ASP A 92 3.49 15.84 -9.30
C ASP A 92 3.49 14.67 -10.30
N THR A 93 3.82 13.46 -9.83
CA THR A 93 3.84 12.24 -10.64
C THR A 93 2.42 11.76 -10.91
N THR A 94 2.18 11.22 -12.10
CA THR A 94 1.02 10.35 -12.36
C THR A 94 1.48 8.91 -12.41
N ILE A 95 0.95 8.08 -11.52
CA ILE A 95 1.16 6.63 -11.54
C ILE A 95 0.09 6.04 -12.47
N ALA A 96 0.52 5.54 -13.62
CA ALA A 96 -0.35 4.81 -14.52
C ALA A 96 -0.89 3.54 -13.84
N ALA A 97 -2.15 3.21 -14.12
CA ALA A 97 -2.80 2.00 -13.67
C ALA A 97 -3.54 1.36 -14.85
N ASP A 98 -3.63 0.04 -14.87
CA ASP A 98 -4.31 -0.68 -15.94
C ASP A 98 -5.84 -0.54 -15.81
N PRO A 99 -6.57 -0.12 -16.85
CA PRO A 99 -8.02 -0.02 -16.81
C PRO A 99 -8.68 -1.34 -16.36
N PRO A 100 -9.70 -1.30 -15.48
CA PRO A 100 -10.54 -0.14 -15.13
C PRO A 100 -10.00 0.75 -14.00
N ALA A 101 -8.79 0.52 -13.49
CA ALA A 101 -8.23 1.36 -12.43
C ALA A 101 -8.01 2.81 -12.92
N PRO A 102 -8.45 3.84 -12.17
CA PRO A 102 -8.04 5.21 -12.43
C PRO A 102 -6.51 5.35 -12.34
N ALA A 103 -5.90 6.18 -13.17
CA ALA A 103 -4.52 6.61 -12.91
C ALA A 103 -4.46 7.34 -11.55
N LEU A 104 -3.39 7.17 -10.79
CA LEU A 104 -3.25 7.77 -9.46
C LEU A 104 -2.34 9.01 -9.52
N ASN A 105 -2.94 10.18 -9.29
CA ASN A 105 -2.29 11.48 -9.16
C ASN A 105 -3.09 12.35 -8.15
N LYS A 106 -2.59 13.55 -7.83
CA LYS A 106 -3.23 14.49 -6.88
C LYS A 106 -4.72 14.77 -7.14
N ALA A 107 -5.15 14.82 -8.41
CA ALA A 107 -6.53 15.12 -8.78
C ALA A 107 -7.45 13.88 -8.78
N SER A 108 -6.89 12.68 -8.87
CA SER A 108 -7.63 11.41 -8.95
C SER A 108 -7.54 10.53 -7.70
N VAL A 109 -6.85 10.98 -6.63
CA VAL A 109 -6.69 10.21 -5.38
C VAL A 109 -8.02 9.65 -4.87
N ASP A 110 -9.07 10.47 -4.81
CA ASP A 110 -10.37 10.04 -4.29
C ASP A 110 -11.03 8.98 -5.18
N ALA A 111 -11.05 9.19 -6.50
CA ALA A 111 -11.57 8.21 -7.45
C ALA A 111 -10.80 6.88 -7.40
N TYR A 112 -9.48 6.93 -7.21
CA TYR A 112 -8.64 5.74 -7.03
C TYR A 112 -8.95 5.00 -5.73
N LEU A 113 -9.10 5.73 -4.62
CA LEU A 113 -9.46 5.14 -3.31
C LEU A 113 -10.87 4.54 -3.33
N ASP A 114 -11.83 5.18 -3.98
CA ASP A 114 -13.18 4.62 -4.16
C ASP A 114 -13.19 3.38 -5.06
N TRP A 115 -12.36 3.35 -6.11
CA TRP A 115 -12.20 2.18 -6.97
C TRP A 115 -11.50 1.00 -6.25
N ALA A 116 -10.44 1.27 -5.48
CA ALA A 116 -9.67 0.24 -4.80
C ALA A 116 -10.40 -0.35 -3.58
N TYR A 117 -11.20 0.45 -2.88
CA TYR A 117 -11.80 0.10 -1.59
C TYR A 117 -12.59 -1.22 -1.57
N PRO A 118 -13.48 -1.54 -2.54
CA PRO A 118 -14.22 -2.81 -2.53
C PRO A 118 -13.32 -4.05 -2.61
N GLU A 119 -12.25 -3.99 -3.41
CA GLU A 119 -11.32 -5.12 -3.54
C GLU A 119 -10.36 -5.20 -2.35
N ASP A 120 -9.93 -4.06 -1.79
CA ASP A 120 -9.17 -4.02 -0.52
C ASP A 120 -9.97 -4.66 0.62
N VAL A 121 -11.25 -4.32 0.78
CA VAL A 121 -12.13 -4.94 1.79
C VAL A 121 -12.18 -6.45 1.56
N LYS A 122 -12.57 -6.87 0.34
CA LYS A 122 -12.74 -8.28 -0.02
C LYS A 122 -11.46 -9.12 0.16
N THR A 123 -10.31 -8.61 -0.26
CA THR A 123 -9.05 -9.39 -0.38
C THR A 123 -8.05 -9.17 0.75
N LEU A 124 -8.13 -8.06 1.49
CA LEU A 124 -7.18 -7.74 2.56
C LEU A 124 -7.82 -7.73 3.94
N PHE A 125 -9.11 -7.39 4.05
CA PHE A 125 -9.76 -7.15 5.35
C PHE A 125 -10.81 -8.19 5.74
N THR A 126 -11.47 -8.81 4.76
CA THR A 126 -12.42 -9.93 4.94
C THR A 126 -11.93 -11.24 4.30
N ALA A 127 -10.68 -11.29 3.86
CA ALA A 127 -10.04 -12.52 3.41
C ALA A 127 -9.42 -13.26 4.60
N GLY A 128 -9.67 -14.55 4.71
CA GLY A 128 -9.11 -15.40 5.75
C GLY A 128 -8.47 -16.65 5.17
N LYS A 129 -7.78 -17.39 6.03
CA LYS A 129 -7.23 -18.70 5.72
C LYS A 129 -8.19 -19.78 6.22
N ASP A 130 -8.29 -20.87 5.47
CA ASP A 130 -8.79 -22.14 6.01
C ASP A 130 -7.71 -22.70 6.95
N ALA A 131 -7.93 -22.60 8.26
CA ALA A 131 -6.99 -23.08 9.28
C ALA A 131 -7.22 -24.55 9.65
N ASP A 132 -8.43 -25.06 9.47
CA ASP A 132 -8.83 -26.42 9.82
C ASP A 132 -8.60 -27.42 8.66
N GLY A 133 -8.42 -26.91 7.44
CA GLY A 133 -8.15 -27.69 6.23
C GLY A 133 -9.40 -28.30 5.59
N ASP A 134 -10.59 -27.82 5.97
CA ASP A 134 -11.90 -28.38 5.56
C ASP A 134 -12.53 -27.71 4.33
N GLY A 135 -11.84 -26.73 3.75
CA GLY A 135 -12.31 -25.91 2.64
C GLY A 135 -13.14 -24.70 3.06
N THR A 136 -13.36 -24.47 4.36
CA THR A 136 -14.16 -23.36 4.88
C THR A 136 -13.30 -22.36 5.65
N VAL A 137 -13.40 -21.08 5.26
CA VAL A 137 -12.73 -20.00 5.97
C VAL A 137 -13.67 -19.44 7.03
N SER A 138 -13.34 -19.59 8.31
CA SER A 138 -14.18 -19.07 9.41
C SER A 138 -14.28 -17.53 9.37
N GLY A 139 -15.44 -16.96 9.70
CA GLY A 139 -15.64 -15.50 9.69
C GLY A 139 -14.68 -14.76 10.64
N LYS A 140 -14.33 -15.39 11.75
CA LYS A 140 -13.36 -14.91 12.76
C LYS A 140 -11.94 -14.78 12.20
N GLU A 141 -11.54 -15.63 11.26
CA GLU A 141 -10.23 -15.54 10.61
C GLU A 141 -10.22 -14.61 9.40
N ARG A 142 -11.36 -14.50 8.71
CA ARG A 142 -11.56 -13.51 7.64
C ARG A 142 -11.25 -12.08 8.09
N SER A 143 -11.67 -11.70 9.28
CA SER A 143 -11.56 -10.31 9.74
C SER A 143 -10.30 -10.01 10.59
N ALA A 144 -9.63 -11.02 11.15
CA ALA A 144 -8.47 -10.85 12.01
C ALA A 144 -7.26 -10.14 11.33
N GLN A 145 -7.03 -10.42 10.04
CA GLN A 145 -5.97 -9.76 9.27
C GLN A 145 -6.31 -8.29 8.94
N GLY A 146 -7.59 -8.01 8.66
CA GLY A 146 -8.11 -6.66 8.50
C GLY A 146 -7.92 -5.82 9.76
N PHE A 147 -8.43 -6.29 10.90
CA PHE A 147 -8.30 -5.59 12.17
C PHE A 147 -6.83 -5.37 12.57
N SER A 148 -5.95 -6.33 12.28
CA SER A 148 -4.51 -6.16 12.51
C SER A 148 -3.90 -5.05 11.65
N THR A 149 -4.36 -4.86 10.41
CA THR A 149 -3.98 -3.71 9.57
C THR A 149 -4.45 -2.40 10.19
N VAL A 150 -5.72 -2.30 10.59
CA VAL A 150 -6.31 -1.09 11.20
C VAL A 150 -5.51 -0.64 12.43
N LEU A 151 -5.20 -1.60 13.32
CA LEU A 151 -4.41 -1.35 14.53
C LEU A 151 -2.98 -0.88 14.21
N ALA A 152 -2.33 -1.47 13.20
CA ALA A 152 -0.99 -1.07 12.78
C ALA A 152 -0.97 0.37 12.22
N CYS A 153 -1.97 0.76 11.43
CA CYS A 153 -2.09 2.12 10.91
C CYS A 153 -2.31 3.14 12.06
N ILE A 154 -3.18 2.84 13.03
CA ILE A 154 -3.41 3.69 14.21
C ILE A 154 -2.16 3.83 15.07
N GLN A 155 -1.44 2.72 15.32
CA GLN A 155 -0.21 2.72 16.11
C GLN A 155 0.89 3.55 15.43
N PHE A 156 1.06 3.43 14.11
CA PHE A 156 2.07 4.21 13.39
C PHE A 156 1.81 5.72 13.50
N VAL A 157 0.57 6.17 13.32
CA VAL A 157 0.20 7.58 13.47
C VAL A 157 0.45 8.09 14.91
N ALA A 158 0.20 7.24 15.91
CA ALA A 158 0.50 7.54 17.31
C ALA A 158 2.00 7.68 17.59
N GLU A 159 2.82 6.83 16.97
CA GLU A 159 4.29 6.88 17.07
C GLU A 159 4.89 8.09 16.35
N MET A 160 4.23 8.57 15.28
CA MET A 160 4.50 9.86 14.63
C MET A 160 3.98 11.07 15.43
N GLY A 161 3.57 10.88 16.70
CA GLY A 161 3.19 11.97 17.61
C GLY A 161 1.79 12.55 17.37
N LYS A 162 0.93 11.90 16.57
CA LYS A 162 -0.44 12.37 16.29
C LYS A 162 -1.51 11.59 17.06
N GLY A 163 -2.54 12.30 17.53
CA GLY A 163 -3.75 11.72 18.17
C GLY A 163 -3.59 11.37 19.65
N PRO A 164 -4.66 10.92 20.34
CA PRO A 164 -4.68 10.71 21.80
C PRO A 164 -3.80 9.58 22.33
N LEU A 165 -3.18 8.80 21.44
CA LEU A 165 -2.20 7.77 21.77
C LEU A 165 -0.75 8.30 21.68
N ALA A 166 -0.53 9.48 21.10
CA ALA A 166 0.74 10.17 21.12
C ALA A 166 1.17 10.50 22.56
N GLY A 167 2.48 10.50 22.81
CA GLY A 167 3.06 10.82 24.13
C GLY A 167 2.78 9.79 25.23
N LYS A 168 1.87 8.82 25.03
CA LYS A 168 1.75 7.66 25.93
C LYS A 168 3.01 6.81 25.87
N ASP A 169 3.38 6.23 27.00
CA ASP A 169 4.46 5.27 27.09
C ASP A 169 4.14 3.97 26.30
N LYS A 170 5.14 3.10 26.13
CA LYS A 170 4.98 1.86 25.35
C LYS A 170 3.86 0.96 25.91
N VAL A 171 3.71 0.90 27.23
CA VAL A 171 2.70 0.06 27.91
C VAL A 171 1.31 0.67 27.72
N GLY A 172 1.15 1.97 27.95
CA GLY A 172 -0.11 2.69 27.72
C GLY A 172 -0.60 2.67 26.27
N ARG A 173 0.31 2.68 25.27
CA ARG A 173 -0.05 2.45 23.86
C ARG A 173 -0.50 0.99 23.63
N MET A 174 0.25 0.01 24.14
CA MET A 174 -0.07 -1.42 23.98
C MET A 174 -1.44 -1.79 24.57
N TYR A 175 -1.76 -1.32 25.78
CA TYR A 175 -3.09 -1.56 26.37
C TYR A 175 -4.22 -0.97 25.53
N ARG A 176 -4.04 0.24 24.97
CA ARG A 176 -5.05 0.85 24.09
C ARG A 176 -5.21 0.11 22.77
N ILE A 177 -4.14 -0.41 22.18
CA ILE A 177 -4.20 -1.28 21.00
C ILE A 177 -4.91 -2.62 21.29
N GLN A 178 -4.78 -3.17 22.50
CA GLN A 178 -5.51 -4.38 22.92
C GLN A 178 -7.01 -4.12 23.17
N ASP A 179 -7.36 -2.99 23.81
CA ASP A 179 -8.75 -2.51 23.97
C ASP A 179 -9.39 -2.31 22.59
N LEU A 180 -8.70 -1.62 21.67
CA LEU A 180 -9.12 -1.47 20.26
C LEU A 180 -9.31 -2.82 19.57
N ARG A 181 -8.38 -3.77 19.67
CA ARG A 181 -8.52 -5.12 19.09
C ARG A 181 -9.77 -5.87 19.59
N THR A 182 -10.23 -5.54 20.79
CA THR A 182 -11.41 -6.18 21.40
C THR A 182 -12.71 -5.53 20.91
N ARG A 183 -12.67 -4.22 20.59
CA ARG A 183 -13.79 -3.44 20.04
C ARG A 183 -13.95 -3.61 18.53
N LEU A 184 -12.84 -3.63 17.79
CA LEU A 184 -12.71 -3.91 16.36
C LEU A 184 -12.87 -5.41 16.10
N ARG A 185 -14.07 -5.92 16.39
CA ARG A 185 -14.56 -7.21 15.88
C ARG A 185 -15.72 -6.91 14.93
N ASP A 186 -16.44 -7.92 14.45
CA ASP A 186 -17.49 -7.80 13.41
C ASP A 186 -18.77 -7.03 13.84
N LYS A 187 -18.63 -6.06 14.75
CA LYS A 187 -19.59 -4.98 14.98
C LYS A 187 -19.48 -3.98 13.83
N ASP A 188 -20.31 -4.20 12.82
CA ASP A 188 -20.69 -3.22 11.80
C ASP A 188 -19.50 -2.70 10.97
N ALA A 189 -18.93 -3.64 10.22
CA ALA A 189 -18.00 -3.42 9.11
C ALA A 189 -18.76 -3.34 7.77
#